data_AF-A0A6S7B9D9-F1
#
_entry.id   AF-A0A6S7B9D9-F1
#
_cell.length_a   1.000
_cell.length_b   1.000
_cell.length_c   1.000
_cell.angle_alpha   90.00
_cell.angle_beta   90.00
_cell.angle_gamma   90.00
#
_symmetry.space_group_name_H-M   'P 1'
#
loop_
_entity.id
_entity.type
_entity.pdbx_description
1 polymer ?
#
loop_
_entity_poly.entity_id
_entity_poly.type
_entity_poly.pdbx_seq_one_letter_code
_entity_poly.pdbx_strand_id
1 'polypeptide(L)'
;MTRFRPSYVRFREPRNTSRPAAMLTALATIAALSGMAGNVSAQAVYPSPEQAAEALQQAIALDDDDALKKVLGANYVNFIPVGSVGEDDIYAFLGAYAKHHEVVRKGEDVAHLQAGDSGWTLPIPIEKTSKGWHFEVKQAHDEMADRRIGRNELSAIQTVLAIGDAQRDFAAAQGSTVYAQRFVSHRGKRDGLYWPVGKDEPESPLGALAAVMDPTAAPGQAYHGYHYRILSAQGTHAPGGARSYIDAGKMSGGYAVLAWPAKYGDTGVMTFVAGSDGKVYQRDFGSQSASAAARIKTFDPGPGWEAVPDTALSAQ
;
A
#
# COMPACT_ATOMS: atom_id res chain seq x y z
N MET A 1 0.38 -80.90 -51.25
CA MET A 1 1.30 -81.59 -50.33
C MET A 1 0.72 -81.46 -48.91
N THR A 2 -0.12 -82.42 -48.48
CA THR A 2 0.20 -83.49 -47.50
C THR A 2 0.68 -82.95 -46.14
N ARG A 3 0.16 -83.28 -44.95
CA ARG A 3 -1.07 -83.89 -44.41
C ARG A 3 -0.92 -83.75 -42.87
N PHE A 4 -2.06 -83.82 -42.16
CA PHE A 4 -2.25 -84.48 -40.86
C PHE A 4 -1.79 -83.85 -39.52
N ARG A 5 -2.79 -83.81 -38.61
CA ARG A 5 -2.81 -83.60 -37.15
C ARG A 5 -2.19 -84.80 -36.37
N PRO A 6 -2.51 -85.00 -35.06
CA PRO A 6 -2.02 -84.41 -33.80
C PRO A 6 -1.38 -85.52 -32.91
N SER A 7 -1.04 -85.28 -31.63
CA SER A 7 -1.26 -86.23 -30.50
C SER A 7 -0.60 -85.79 -29.17
N TYR A 8 -1.38 -85.88 -28.10
CA TYR A 8 -1.04 -85.90 -26.67
C TYR A 8 -0.44 -87.26 -26.26
N VAL A 9 0.59 -87.31 -25.41
CA VAL A 9 0.90 -88.41 -24.43
C VAL A 9 1.85 -87.85 -23.34
N ARG A 10 1.36 -87.54 -22.13
CA ARG A 10 1.46 -88.24 -20.81
C ARG A 10 2.81 -88.26 -20.06
N PHE A 11 2.69 -87.79 -18.80
CA PHE A 11 3.18 -88.35 -17.52
C PHE A 11 4.63 -88.80 -17.36
N ARG A 12 5.32 -88.16 -16.40
CA ARG A 12 6.01 -88.87 -15.30
C ARG A 12 6.23 -87.93 -14.10
N GLU A 13 5.49 -88.15 -13.01
CA GLU A 13 6.00 -87.85 -11.66
C GLU A 13 6.86 -89.03 -11.18
N PRO A 14 7.82 -88.77 -10.28
CA PRO A 14 7.70 -89.43 -9.00
C PRO A 14 7.90 -88.49 -7.79
N ARG A 15 7.13 -88.87 -6.78
CA ARG A 15 7.00 -88.43 -5.39
C ARG A 15 8.31 -88.38 -4.59
N ASN A 16 8.40 -87.32 -3.79
CA ASN A 16 8.48 -87.34 -2.32
C ASN A 16 9.73 -87.95 -1.65
N THR A 17 10.50 -87.10 -0.98
CA THR A 17 10.89 -87.35 0.43
C THR A 17 11.01 -86.03 1.18
N SER A 18 10.09 -85.86 2.12
CA SER A 18 10.10 -84.89 3.21
C SER A 18 11.12 -85.27 4.29
N ARG A 19 11.75 -84.27 4.94
CA ARG A 19 12.01 -84.19 6.39
C ARG A 19 12.77 -82.90 6.80
N PRO A 20 12.75 -82.47 8.09
CA PRO A 20 12.09 -81.23 8.47
C PRO A 20 12.98 -80.22 9.24
N ALA A 21 12.42 -79.01 9.39
CA ALA A 21 12.51 -78.08 10.53
C ALA A 21 13.82 -77.96 11.32
N ALA A 22 14.45 -76.78 11.24
CA ALA A 22 15.01 -76.12 12.40
C ALA A 22 14.65 -74.61 12.34
N MET A 23 13.84 -74.22 13.30
CA MET A 23 13.41 -72.86 13.63
C MET A 23 14.46 -72.28 14.58
N LEU A 24 14.92 -71.03 14.38
CA LEU A 24 15.01 -69.96 15.40
C LEU A 24 16.06 -68.85 15.12
N THR A 25 15.53 -67.64 15.03
CA THR A 25 16.03 -66.32 15.51
C THR A 25 17.21 -65.58 14.85
N ALA A 26 16.80 -64.49 14.17
CA ALA A 26 17.14 -63.08 14.45
C ALA A 26 18.51 -62.52 14.03
N LEU A 27 18.49 -61.55 13.09
CA LEU A 27 18.68 -60.12 13.39
C LEU A 27 18.41 -59.26 12.13
N ALA A 28 17.77 -58.12 12.35
CA ALA A 28 17.40 -57.12 11.36
C ALA A 28 18.59 -56.35 10.79
N THR A 29 18.52 -55.98 9.52
CA THR A 29 19.11 -54.73 8.99
C THR A 29 18.24 -54.23 7.84
N ILE A 30 17.28 -53.38 8.18
CA ILE A 30 16.59 -52.51 7.23
C ILE A 30 17.58 -51.40 6.90
N ALA A 31 18.20 -51.46 5.72
CA ALA A 31 18.94 -50.33 5.17
C ALA A 31 17.92 -49.28 4.71
N ALA A 32 17.62 -48.32 5.60
CA ALA A 32 16.92 -47.11 5.26
C ALA A 32 17.78 -46.30 4.28
N LEU A 33 17.37 -46.23 3.01
CA LEU A 33 17.83 -45.15 2.14
C LEU A 33 17.24 -43.85 2.69
N SER A 34 18.09 -43.05 3.31
CA SER A 34 17.86 -41.65 3.60
C SER A 34 17.65 -40.88 2.29
N GLY A 35 16.41 -40.81 1.84
CA GLY A 35 15.96 -39.76 0.95
C GLY A 35 15.82 -38.48 1.77
N MET A 36 16.90 -37.72 1.92
CA MET A 36 16.77 -36.29 2.23
C MET A 36 16.24 -35.60 0.98
N ALA A 37 14.93 -35.68 0.78
CA ALA A 37 14.23 -34.68 0.00
C ALA A 37 14.45 -33.35 0.74
N GLY A 38 15.17 -32.42 0.13
CA GLY A 38 15.16 -31.04 0.59
C GLY A 38 13.70 -30.61 0.64
N ASN A 39 13.20 -30.33 1.84
CA ASN A 39 11.87 -29.79 2.04
C ASN A 39 11.85 -28.39 1.41
N VAL A 40 11.53 -28.31 0.12
CA VAL A 40 10.84 -27.15 -0.41
C VAL A 40 9.48 -27.18 0.29
N SER A 41 9.39 -26.54 1.46
CA SER A 41 8.13 -26.47 2.19
C SER A 41 7.19 -25.64 1.32
N ALA A 42 6.28 -26.33 0.63
CA ALA A 42 5.18 -25.68 -0.06
C ALA A 42 4.41 -24.84 0.95
N GLN A 43 3.96 -23.65 0.54
CA GLN A 43 3.10 -22.81 1.35
C GLN A 43 1.90 -23.63 1.84
N ALA A 44 1.55 -23.45 3.11
CA ALA A 44 0.43 -24.13 3.73
C ALA A 44 -0.89 -23.71 3.04
N VAL A 45 -1.81 -24.66 2.98
CA VAL A 45 -3.17 -24.45 2.49
C VAL A 45 -4.12 -24.85 3.59
N TYR A 46 -5.12 -24.02 3.84
CA TYR A 46 -6.02 -24.12 4.98
C TYR A 46 -7.43 -24.48 4.53
N PRO A 47 -8.16 -25.30 5.29
CA PRO A 47 -9.58 -25.59 5.05
C PRO A 47 -10.48 -24.36 4.95
N SER A 48 -10.14 -23.29 5.66
CA SER A 48 -10.87 -22.02 5.67
C SER A 48 -9.91 -20.83 5.81
N PRO A 49 -10.31 -19.62 5.38
CA PRO A 49 -9.47 -18.43 5.54
C PRO A 49 -9.37 -17.99 7.01
N GLU A 50 -10.32 -18.36 7.86
CA GLU A 50 -10.24 -18.15 9.31
C GLU A 50 -9.07 -18.94 9.91
N GLN A 51 -8.87 -20.19 9.46
CA GLN A 51 -7.70 -20.99 9.89
C GLN A 51 -6.38 -20.44 9.33
N ALA A 52 -6.38 -19.88 8.13
CA ALA A 52 -5.20 -19.19 7.60
C ALA A 52 -4.85 -17.95 8.42
N ALA A 53 -5.86 -17.13 8.76
CA ALA A 53 -5.69 -15.94 9.58
C ALA A 53 -5.18 -16.26 10.99
N GLU A 54 -5.74 -17.29 11.63
CA GLU A 54 -5.29 -17.76 12.95
C GLU A 54 -3.83 -18.23 12.89
N ALA A 55 -3.45 -18.99 11.85
CA ALA A 55 -2.07 -19.45 11.69
C ALA A 55 -1.09 -18.28 11.49
N LEU A 56 -1.48 -17.24 10.74
CA LEU A 56 -0.67 -16.02 10.62
C LEU A 56 -0.49 -15.32 11.97
N GLN A 57 -1.60 -15.12 12.70
CA GLN A 57 -1.55 -14.44 13.99
C GLN A 57 -0.66 -15.20 14.98
N GLN A 58 -0.78 -16.52 15.05
CA GLN A 58 0.05 -17.36 15.92
C GLN A 58 1.54 -17.25 15.55
N ALA A 59 1.86 -17.30 14.25
CA ALA A 59 3.24 -17.17 13.78
C ALA A 59 3.84 -15.82 14.17
N ILE A 60 3.07 -14.72 14.03
CA ILE A 60 3.50 -13.37 14.45
C ILE A 60 3.65 -13.28 15.97
N ALA A 61 2.68 -13.78 16.74
CA ALA A 61 2.68 -13.66 18.20
C ALA A 61 3.78 -14.47 18.89
N LEU A 62 4.26 -15.53 18.24
CA LEU A 62 5.34 -16.38 18.73
C LEU A 62 6.72 -16.01 18.16
N ASP A 63 6.79 -14.98 17.30
CA ASP A 63 8.02 -14.63 16.56
C ASP A 63 8.61 -15.85 15.82
N ASP A 64 7.74 -16.67 15.20
CA ASP A 64 8.11 -17.93 14.56
C ASP A 64 8.29 -17.73 13.04
N ASP A 65 9.52 -17.42 12.65
CA ASP A 65 9.93 -17.26 11.25
C ASP A 65 9.63 -18.49 10.37
N ASP A 66 9.72 -19.69 10.92
CA ASP A 66 9.49 -20.92 10.15
C ASP A 66 7.99 -21.17 9.97
N ALA A 67 7.15 -20.78 10.94
CA ALA A 67 5.71 -20.72 10.77
C ALA A 67 5.31 -19.64 9.76
N LEU A 68 5.92 -18.45 9.79
CA LEU A 68 5.69 -17.40 8.81
C LEU A 68 6.00 -17.87 7.39
N LYS A 69 7.13 -18.55 7.17
CA LYS A 69 7.46 -19.16 5.86
C LYS A 69 6.46 -20.21 5.41
N LYS A 70 5.82 -20.94 6.33
CA LYS A 70 4.74 -21.89 5.98
C LYS A 70 3.47 -21.14 5.59
N VAL A 71 3.07 -20.13 6.35
CA VAL A 71 1.83 -19.37 6.15
C VAL A 71 1.89 -18.51 4.88
N LEU A 72 2.96 -17.73 4.73
CA LEU A 72 3.15 -16.72 3.67
C LEU A 72 3.97 -17.25 2.48
N GLY A 73 4.56 -18.45 2.61
CA GLY A 73 5.45 -19.04 1.63
C GLY A 73 6.91 -18.62 1.83
N ALA A 74 7.85 -19.49 1.45
CA ALA A 74 9.28 -19.33 1.76
C ALA A 74 9.93 -18.02 1.27
N ASN A 75 9.34 -17.36 0.26
CA ASN A 75 9.86 -16.15 -0.37
C ASN A 75 9.04 -14.89 -0.04
N TYR A 76 8.22 -14.90 1.03
CA TYR A 76 7.33 -13.78 1.35
C TYR A 76 8.06 -12.45 1.54
N VAL A 77 9.30 -12.49 2.06
CA VAL A 77 10.18 -11.34 2.25
C VAL A 77 10.55 -10.60 0.96
N ASN A 78 10.37 -11.22 -0.20
CA ASN A 78 10.60 -10.57 -1.49
C ASN A 78 9.44 -9.64 -1.92
N PHE A 79 8.27 -9.78 -1.28
CA PHE A 79 7.05 -9.05 -1.63
C PHE A 79 6.57 -8.13 -0.50
N ILE A 80 6.87 -8.51 0.75
CA ILE A 80 6.52 -7.75 1.93
C ILE A 80 7.78 -7.03 2.42
N PRO A 81 7.76 -5.69 2.56
CA PRO A 81 8.90 -4.93 3.03
C PRO A 81 9.09 -5.11 4.55
N VAL A 82 9.49 -6.31 4.97
CA VAL A 82 9.68 -6.69 6.38
C VAL A 82 10.61 -5.74 7.14
N GLY A 83 11.61 -5.16 6.46
CA GLY A 83 12.51 -4.16 7.06
C GLY A 83 11.84 -2.81 7.39
N SER A 84 10.60 -2.58 6.95
CA SER A 84 9.80 -1.41 7.31
C SER A 84 8.75 -1.69 8.40
N VAL A 85 8.60 -2.96 8.81
CA VAL A 85 7.69 -3.35 9.89
C VAL A 85 8.46 -3.32 11.20
N GLY A 86 8.16 -2.33 12.04
CA GLY A 86 8.76 -2.20 13.36
C GLY A 86 8.07 -3.05 14.42
N GLU A 87 8.68 -3.16 15.60
CA GLU A 87 8.09 -3.82 16.77
C GLU A 87 6.74 -3.17 17.16
N ASP A 88 6.66 -1.84 17.07
CA ASP A 88 5.43 -1.07 17.30
C ASP A 88 4.31 -1.45 16.33
N ASP A 89 4.62 -1.75 15.05
CA ASP A 89 3.63 -2.16 14.06
C ASP A 89 3.10 -3.57 14.37
N ILE A 90 3.97 -4.47 14.83
CA ILE A 90 3.60 -5.82 15.27
C ILE A 90 2.67 -5.73 16.48
N TYR A 91 3.03 -4.93 17.49
CA TYR A 91 2.17 -4.74 18.67
C TYR A 91 0.86 -4.05 18.33
N ALA A 92 0.86 -3.07 17.43
CA ALA A 92 -0.36 -2.43 16.95
C ALA A 92 -1.29 -3.43 16.28
N PHE A 93 -0.75 -4.30 15.40
CA PHE A 93 -1.52 -5.37 14.78
C PHE A 93 -2.07 -6.36 15.81
N LEU A 94 -1.24 -6.90 16.70
CA LEU A 94 -1.66 -7.88 17.70
C LEU A 94 -2.69 -7.29 18.68
N GLY A 95 -2.50 -6.03 19.09
CA GLY A 95 -3.46 -5.30 19.92
C GLY A 95 -4.80 -5.08 19.20
N ALA A 96 -4.77 -4.68 17.93
CA ALA A 96 -5.97 -4.53 17.11
C ALA A 96 -6.69 -5.87 16.92
N TYR A 97 -5.96 -6.95 16.58
CA TYR A 97 -6.49 -8.30 16.39
C TYR A 97 -7.15 -8.83 17.67
N ALA A 98 -6.52 -8.62 18.83
CA ALA A 98 -7.06 -9.04 20.12
C ALA A 98 -8.31 -8.24 20.50
N LYS A 99 -8.38 -6.96 20.13
CA LYS A 99 -9.56 -6.12 20.34
C LYS A 99 -10.75 -6.59 19.51
N HIS A 100 -10.51 -6.84 18.22
CA HIS A 100 -11.49 -7.39 17.28
C HIS A 100 -10.73 -7.97 16.08
N HIS A 101 -11.17 -9.13 15.58
CA HIS A 101 -10.69 -9.63 14.30
C HIS A 101 -11.83 -10.35 13.59
N GLU A 102 -11.83 -10.25 12.27
CA GLU A 102 -12.83 -10.88 11.43
C GLU A 102 -12.20 -11.26 10.09
N VAL A 103 -12.65 -12.36 9.51
CA VAL A 103 -12.35 -12.65 8.10
C VAL A 103 -13.49 -12.11 7.24
N VAL A 104 -13.19 -11.02 6.54
CA VAL A 104 -14.14 -10.34 5.65
C VAL A 104 -14.05 -10.97 4.27
N ARG A 105 -15.15 -11.57 3.80
CA ARG A 105 -15.25 -12.16 2.45
C ARG A 105 -15.47 -11.07 1.40
N LYS A 106 -14.71 -11.13 0.31
CA LYS A 106 -14.87 -10.30 -0.89
C LYS A 106 -15.20 -11.22 -2.07
N GLY A 107 -16.48 -11.55 -2.22
CA GLY A 107 -16.92 -12.59 -3.16
C GLY A 107 -16.68 -14.00 -2.62
N GLU A 108 -16.72 -15.00 -3.50
CA GLU A 108 -16.66 -16.42 -3.10
C GLU A 108 -15.24 -16.93 -2.80
N ASP A 109 -14.23 -16.33 -3.45
CA ASP A 109 -12.88 -16.89 -3.53
C ASP A 109 -11.80 -16.00 -2.91
N VAL A 110 -12.15 -14.81 -2.41
CA VAL A 110 -11.21 -13.88 -1.78
C VAL A 110 -11.72 -13.50 -0.39
N ALA A 111 -10.80 -13.45 0.57
CA ALA A 111 -11.05 -12.98 1.93
C ALA A 111 -9.90 -12.10 2.41
N HIS A 112 -10.19 -11.24 3.38
CA HIS A 112 -9.20 -10.40 4.05
C HIS A 112 -9.31 -10.55 5.57
N LEU A 113 -8.17 -10.57 6.25
CA LEU A 113 -8.14 -10.48 7.70
C LEU A 113 -8.31 -9.02 8.13
N GLN A 114 -9.41 -8.70 8.82
CA GLN A 114 -9.60 -7.44 9.53
C GLN A 114 -9.01 -7.53 10.93
N ALA A 115 -8.36 -6.45 11.38
CA ALA A 115 -7.90 -6.29 12.76
C ALA A 115 -8.38 -4.94 13.31
N GLY A 116 -8.99 -4.97 14.50
CA GLY A 116 -9.61 -3.83 15.16
C GLY A 116 -10.99 -3.46 14.63
N ASP A 117 -11.49 -2.32 15.11
CA ASP A 117 -12.83 -1.80 14.83
C ASP A 117 -12.86 -0.75 13.70
N SER A 118 -11.69 -0.42 13.14
CA SER A 118 -11.55 0.62 12.10
C SER A 118 -11.92 0.13 10.70
N GLY A 119 -12.22 -1.16 10.54
CA GLY A 119 -12.36 -1.78 9.22
C GLY A 119 -11.02 -2.01 8.50
N TRP A 120 -9.89 -1.77 9.16
CA TRP A 120 -8.58 -2.02 8.56
C TRP A 120 -8.38 -3.50 8.28
N THR A 121 -8.01 -3.82 7.04
CA THR A 121 -7.68 -5.19 6.62
C THR A 121 -6.20 -5.34 6.34
N LEU A 122 -5.64 -6.50 6.64
CA LEU A 122 -4.28 -6.86 6.24
C LEU A 122 -4.17 -6.79 4.71
N PRO A 123 -3.17 -6.09 4.15
CA PRO A 123 -3.00 -5.93 2.71
C PRO A 123 -2.33 -7.16 2.08
N ILE A 124 -2.76 -8.35 2.51
CA ILE A 124 -2.36 -9.65 1.97
C ILE A 124 -3.66 -10.46 1.86
N PRO A 125 -4.23 -10.64 0.65
CA PRO A 125 -5.47 -11.38 0.48
C PRO A 125 -5.28 -12.86 0.82
N ILE A 126 -6.36 -13.50 1.27
CA ILE A 126 -6.48 -14.95 1.42
C ILE A 126 -7.35 -15.44 0.28
N GLU A 127 -6.78 -16.25 -0.61
CA GLU A 127 -7.46 -16.72 -1.81
C GLU A 127 -7.79 -18.21 -1.73
N LYS A 128 -8.93 -18.56 -2.30
CA LYS A 128 -9.38 -19.95 -2.44
C LYS A 128 -8.79 -20.58 -3.69
N THR A 129 -8.30 -21.79 -3.52
CA THR A 129 -7.88 -22.67 -4.62
C THR A 129 -8.63 -23.98 -4.54
N SER A 130 -8.41 -24.85 -5.53
CA SER A 130 -8.93 -26.23 -5.49
C SER A 130 -8.41 -27.06 -4.31
N LYS A 131 -7.33 -26.62 -3.64
CA LYS A 131 -6.70 -27.30 -2.50
C LYS A 131 -7.12 -26.71 -1.15
N GLY A 132 -7.79 -25.57 -1.14
CA GLY A 132 -8.14 -24.79 0.06
C GLY A 132 -7.63 -23.34 -0.03
N TRP A 133 -7.57 -22.66 1.11
CA TRP A 133 -7.25 -21.24 1.24
C TRP A 133 -5.78 -20.99 1.55
N HIS A 134 -5.17 -19.96 0.97
CA HIS A 134 -3.81 -19.54 1.30
C HIS A 134 -3.63 -18.03 1.12
N PHE A 135 -2.61 -17.45 1.74
CA PHE A 135 -2.27 -16.05 1.49
C PHE A 135 -1.65 -15.89 0.10
N GLU A 136 -2.16 -14.95 -0.69
CA GLU A 136 -1.58 -14.61 -2.00
C GLU A 136 -0.63 -13.42 -1.85
N VAL A 137 0.60 -13.74 -1.44
CA VAL A 137 1.62 -12.75 -1.09
C VAL A 137 2.18 -12.02 -2.31
N LYS A 138 2.10 -12.59 -3.52
CA LYS A 138 2.57 -11.87 -4.72
C LYS A 138 1.69 -10.67 -5.04
N GLN A 139 0.39 -10.77 -4.76
CA GLN A 139 -0.55 -9.65 -4.92
C GLN A 139 -0.41 -8.60 -3.79
N ALA A 140 0.21 -8.94 -2.66
CA ALA A 140 0.37 -8.01 -1.54
C ALA A 140 1.16 -6.75 -1.91
N HIS A 141 2.17 -6.87 -2.78
CA HIS A 141 2.96 -5.71 -3.22
C HIS A 141 2.08 -4.65 -3.89
N ASP A 142 1.25 -5.07 -4.85
CA ASP A 142 0.41 -4.17 -5.63
C ASP A 142 -0.73 -3.61 -4.77
N GLU A 143 -1.37 -4.43 -3.94
CA GLU A 143 -2.38 -3.99 -2.97
C GLU A 143 -1.82 -2.95 -1.99
N MET A 144 -0.60 -3.16 -1.47
CA MET A 144 0.06 -2.19 -0.59
C MET A 144 0.40 -0.88 -1.31
N ALA A 145 0.84 -0.97 -2.57
CA ALA A 145 1.11 0.21 -3.40
C ALA A 145 -0.19 1.00 -3.66
N ASP A 146 -1.25 0.34 -4.08
CA ASP A 146 -2.55 0.96 -4.36
C ASP A 146 -3.15 1.64 -3.12
N ARG A 147 -3.09 0.96 -1.97
CA ARG A 147 -3.53 1.56 -0.69
C ARG A 147 -2.68 2.75 -0.27
N ARG A 148 -1.36 2.70 -0.48
CA ARG A 148 -0.46 3.83 -0.19
C ARG A 148 -0.79 5.01 -1.10
N ILE A 149 -0.96 4.76 -2.39
CA ILE A 149 -1.39 5.76 -3.38
C ILE A 149 -2.71 6.37 -2.92
N GLY A 150 -3.76 5.59 -2.72
CA GLY A 150 -5.08 6.10 -2.31
C GLY A 150 -5.04 6.95 -1.05
N ARG A 151 -4.32 6.52 -0.01
CA ARG A 151 -4.15 7.33 1.22
C ARG A 151 -3.41 8.64 0.96
N ASN A 152 -2.34 8.60 0.18
CA ASN A 152 -1.56 9.80 -0.14
C ASN A 152 -2.36 10.78 -1.01
N GLU A 153 -3.12 10.29 -1.99
CA GLU A 153 -3.96 11.13 -2.85
C GLU A 153 -5.07 11.81 -2.05
N LEU A 154 -5.76 11.06 -1.17
CA LEU A 154 -6.73 11.63 -0.25
C LEU A 154 -6.09 12.69 0.66
N SER A 155 -4.91 12.39 1.21
CA SER A 155 -4.15 13.34 2.02
C SER A 155 -3.75 14.58 1.23
N ALA A 156 -3.39 14.44 -0.05
CA ALA A 156 -3.04 15.56 -0.92
C ALA A 156 -4.24 16.47 -1.20
N ILE A 157 -5.41 15.87 -1.46
CA ILE A 157 -6.68 16.59 -1.63
C ILE A 157 -7.02 17.38 -0.35
N GLN A 158 -6.96 16.72 0.81
CA GLN A 158 -7.20 17.39 2.10
C GLN A 158 -6.17 18.49 2.36
N THR A 159 -4.90 18.28 1.99
CA THR A 159 -3.83 19.26 2.18
C THR A 159 -4.04 20.49 1.30
N VAL A 160 -4.43 20.36 0.03
CA VAL A 160 -4.69 21.55 -0.81
C VAL A 160 -5.87 22.37 -0.29
N LEU A 161 -6.88 21.73 0.30
CA LEU A 161 -8.00 22.41 0.97
C LEU A 161 -7.55 23.10 2.26
N ALA A 162 -6.80 22.40 3.11
CA ALA A 162 -6.26 22.95 4.35
C ALA A 162 -5.29 24.13 4.11
N ILE A 163 -4.54 24.11 3.01
CA ILE A 163 -3.76 25.29 2.58
C ILE A 163 -4.68 26.46 2.26
N GLY A 164 -5.84 26.23 1.66
CA GLY A 164 -6.83 27.28 1.43
C GLY A 164 -7.37 27.88 2.73
N ASP A 165 -7.54 27.06 3.77
CA ASP A 165 -7.92 27.52 5.11
C ASP A 165 -6.80 28.36 5.73
N ALA A 166 -5.56 27.84 5.68
CA ALA A 166 -4.38 28.54 6.16
C ALA A 166 -4.14 29.89 5.44
N GLN A 167 -4.47 29.99 4.15
CA GLN A 167 -4.42 31.26 3.41
C GLN A 167 -5.43 32.29 3.94
N ARG A 168 -6.62 31.85 4.35
CA ARG A 168 -7.64 32.74 4.95
C ARG A 168 -7.22 33.18 6.34
N ASP A 169 -6.65 32.28 7.15
CA ASP A 169 -6.10 32.61 8.47
C ASP A 169 -4.94 33.60 8.36
N PHE A 170 -4.05 33.40 7.39
CA PHE A 170 -2.98 34.35 7.09
C PHE A 170 -3.53 35.74 6.74
N ALA A 171 -4.49 35.81 5.81
CA ALA A 171 -5.12 37.08 5.41
C ALA A 171 -5.82 37.78 6.60
N ALA A 172 -6.53 37.01 7.43
CA ALA A 172 -7.17 37.52 8.65
C ALA A 172 -6.15 38.11 9.63
N ALA A 173 -5.02 37.42 9.86
CA ALA A 173 -3.93 37.90 10.72
C ALA A 173 -3.26 39.18 10.18
N GLN A 174 -3.23 39.37 8.85
CA GLN A 174 -2.74 40.59 8.21
C GLN A 174 -3.77 41.74 8.20
N GLY A 175 -5.03 41.48 8.57
CA GLY A 175 -6.12 42.47 8.50
C GLY A 175 -6.41 42.97 7.08
N SER A 176 -6.04 42.20 6.05
CA SER A 176 -6.23 42.56 4.64
C SER A 176 -6.38 41.32 3.76
N THR A 177 -6.99 41.44 2.58
CA THR A 177 -7.10 40.35 1.60
C THR A 177 -5.76 40.14 0.89
N VAL A 178 -4.74 39.73 1.63
CA VAL A 178 -3.38 39.42 1.14
C VAL A 178 -3.03 38.01 1.57
N TYR A 179 -2.72 37.17 0.58
CA TYR A 179 -2.36 35.78 0.74
C TYR A 179 -0.84 35.59 0.82
N ALA A 180 -0.42 34.51 1.45
CA ALA A 180 0.97 34.10 1.52
C ALA A 180 1.43 33.58 0.15
N GLN A 181 2.64 33.97 -0.25
CA GLN A 181 3.23 33.52 -1.53
C GLN A 181 4.14 32.29 -1.37
N ARG A 182 4.30 31.80 -0.13
CA ARG A 182 5.16 30.66 0.21
C ARG A 182 4.62 29.88 1.40
N PHE A 183 4.99 28.61 1.48
CA PHE A 183 4.63 27.75 2.60
C PHE A 183 5.43 28.11 3.85
N VAL A 184 6.76 28.14 3.75
CA VAL A 184 7.64 28.43 4.89
C VAL A 184 8.06 29.89 4.86
N SER A 185 7.91 30.58 5.98
CA SER A 185 8.34 31.99 6.11
C SER A 185 9.85 32.12 6.03
N HIS A 186 10.33 33.26 5.56
CA HIS A 186 11.74 33.59 5.73
C HIS A 186 12.11 33.64 7.22
N ARG A 187 13.37 33.34 7.51
CA ARG A 187 13.91 33.39 8.88
C ARG A 187 13.59 34.73 9.54
N GLY A 188 12.92 34.68 10.69
CA GLY A 188 12.54 35.85 11.50
C GLY A 188 11.36 36.65 10.94
N LYS A 189 10.69 36.17 9.88
CA LYS A 189 9.48 36.78 9.31
C LYS A 189 8.28 35.88 9.48
N ARG A 190 7.09 36.45 9.27
CA ARG A 190 5.79 35.77 9.21
C ARG A 190 5.14 36.06 7.85
N ASP A 191 5.85 35.69 6.78
CA ASP A 191 5.51 36.00 5.38
C ASP A 191 5.21 34.75 4.53
N GLY A 192 5.07 33.59 5.19
CA GLY A 192 4.57 32.33 4.68
C GLY A 192 3.49 31.75 5.58
N LEU A 193 3.00 30.55 5.25
CA LEU A 193 1.96 29.86 6.02
C LEU A 193 2.48 29.12 7.28
N TYR A 194 3.78 28.90 7.37
CA TYR A 194 4.45 28.27 8.50
C TYR A 194 5.62 29.13 8.99
N TRP A 195 5.79 29.20 10.30
CA TRP A 195 7.00 29.67 10.98
C TRP A 195 7.15 28.93 12.32
N PRO A 196 8.38 28.68 12.81
CA PRO A 196 8.56 28.16 14.16
C PRO A 196 7.99 29.12 15.19
N VAL A 197 7.22 28.60 16.14
CA VAL A 197 6.63 29.38 17.23
C VAL A 197 7.32 29.08 18.55
N GLY A 198 7.57 30.13 19.33
CA GLY A 198 8.00 30.01 20.71
C GLY A 198 6.86 29.58 21.64
N LYS A 199 7.20 29.21 22.88
CA LYS A 199 6.20 29.01 23.93
C LYS A 199 5.44 30.33 24.14
N ASP A 200 4.12 30.28 24.10
CA ASP A 200 3.20 31.43 24.24
C ASP A 200 3.11 32.38 23.03
N GLU A 201 3.64 32.01 21.86
CA GLU A 201 3.38 32.75 20.61
C GLU A 201 2.14 32.22 19.86
N PRO A 202 1.40 33.08 19.12
CA PRO A 202 0.34 32.62 18.24
C PRO A 202 0.86 31.61 17.21
N GLU A 203 0.10 30.53 17.01
CA GLU A 203 0.42 29.49 16.04
C GLU A 203 0.47 30.03 14.60
N SER A 204 1.32 29.43 13.77
CA SER A 204 1.27 29.66 12.33
C SER A 204 0.09 28.95 11.69
N PRO A 205 -0.45 29.46 10.56
CA PRO A 205 -1.59 28.85 9.87
C PRO A 205 -1.42 27.36 9.51
N LEU A 206 -0.19 26.93 9.19
CA LEU A 206 0.17 25.52 9.03
C LEU A 206 1.08 25.07 10.17
N GLY A 207 1.01 23.78 10.51
CA GLY A 207 1.87 23.15 11.52
C GLY A 207 3.28 22.80 11.03
N ALA A 208 4.12 22.32 11.96
CA ALA A 208 5.54 22.06 11.72
C ALA A 208 5.87 21.10 10.57
N LEU A 209 4.97 20.16 10.26
CA LEU A 209 5.16 19.24 9.14
C LEU A 209 5.25 19.99 7.79
N ALA A 210 4.68 21.20 7.66
CA ALA A 210 4.77 22.02 6.45
C ALA A 210 6.20 22.47 6.12
N ALA A 211 7.15 22.33 7.04
CA ALA A 211 8.57 22.60 6.79
C ALA A 211 9.13 21.79 5.59
N VAL A 212 8.61 20.59 5.33
CA VAL A 212 9.05 19.76 4.18
C VAL A 212 8.52 20.28 2.84
N MET A 213 7.59 21.25 2.83
CA MET A 213 7.15 21.94 1.63
C MET A 213 8.08 23.09 1.23
N ASP A 214 9.14 23.34 2.00
CA ASP A 214 10.17 24.32 1.64
C ASP A 214 10.88 23.90 0.33
N PRO A 215 11.10 24.82 -0.62
CA PRO A 215 11.85 24.50 -1.85
C PRO A 215 13.28 24.02 -1.62
N THR A 216 13.87 24.31 -0.46
CA THR A 216 15.21 23.89 -0.03
C THR A 216 15.22 22.60 0.78
N ALA A 217 14.04 22.01 1.05
CA ALA A 217 13.95 20.70 1.70
C ALA A 217 14.74 19.65 0.90
N ALA A 218 15.29 18.66 1.62
CA ALA A 218 16.11 17.63 1.00
C ALA A 218 15.33 16.92 -0.12
N PRO A 219 15.95 16.62 -1.27
CA PRO A 219 15.30 15.87 -2.34
C PRO A 219 14.68 14.57 -1.82
N GLY A 220 13.44 14.29 -2.24
CA GLY A 220 12.67 13.13 -1.77
C GLY A 220 11.84 13.37 -0.50
N GLN A 221 11.98 14.52 0.17
CA GLN A 221 11.03 14.94 1.20
C GLN A 221 9.72 15.36 0.54
N ALA A 222 8.62 14.75 0.98
CA ALA A 222 7.30 14.98 0.43
C ALA A 222 6.28 14.94 1.56
N TYR A 223 5.38 15.93 1.59
CA TYR A 223 4.34 16.00 2.61
C TYR A 223 3.23 15.02 2.24
N HIS A 224 3.10 13.94 3.01
CA HIS A 224 2.24 12.79 2.69
C HIS A 224 2.48 12.23 1.27
N GLY A 225 3.74 12.14 0.84
CA GLY A 225 4.10 11.57 -0.47
C GLY A 225 3.88 12.51 -1.67
N TYR A 226 3.51 13.76 -1.42
CA TYR A 226 3.27 14.78 -2.43
C TYR A 226 4.16 16.01 -2.27
N HIS A 227 4.43 16.68 -3.39
CA HIS A 227 5.02 18.01 -3.43
C HIS A 227 3.94 19.05 -3.70
N TYR A 228 4.15 20.26 -3.21
CA TYR A 228 3.16 21.34 -3.26
C TYR A 228 3.78 22.62 -3.81
N ARG A 229 2.98 23.44 -4.48
CA ARG A 229 3.38 24.78 -4.94
C ARG A 229 2.20 25.75 -4.90
N ILE A 230 2.44 26.94 -4.37
CA ILE A 230 1.50 28.06 -4.51
C ILE A 230 1.65 28.66 -5.92
N LEU A 231 0.54 28.80 -6.63
CA LEU A 231 0.45 29.45 -7.93
C LEU A 231 -0.05 30.89 -7.74
N SER A 232 0.58 31.82 -8.46
CA SER A 232 0.37 33.26 -8.29
C SER A 232 -0.44 33.90 -9.43
N ALA A 233 -1.09 33.08 -10.25
CA ALA A 233 -1.91 33.51 -11.38
C ALA A 233 -2.89 32.40 -11.81
N GLN A 234 -3.88 32.79 -12.61
CA GLN A 234 -4.80 31.89 -13.30
C GLN A 234 -4.73 32.04 -14.82
N GLY A 235 -5.08 30.98 -15.53
CA GLY A 235 -5.15 30.88 -16.99
C GLY A 235 -6.55 31.14 -17.54
N THR A 236 -6.72 30.92 -18.83
CA THR A 236 -7.93 31.27 -19.58
C THR A 236 -9.16 30.44 -19.25
N HIS A 237 -8.98 29.20 -18.75
CA HIS A 237 -10.07 28.29 -18.41
C HIS A 237 -10.55 28.46 -16.97
N ALA A 238 -9.83 29.21 -16.13
CA ALA A 238 -10.25 29.49 -14.77
C ALA A 238 -11.42 30.50 -14.73
N PRO A 239 -12.31 30.43 -13.72
CA PRO A 239 -13.32 31.46 -13.49
C PRO A 239 -12.69 32.85 -13.36
N GLY A 240 -13.10 33.80 -14.21
CA GLY A 240 -12.51 35.14 -14.26
C GLY A 240 -11.35 35.32 -15.25
N GLY A 241 -10.99 34.27 -16.02
CA GLY A 241 -10.03 34.35 -17.13
C GLY A 241 -8.58 34.53 -16.71
N ALA A 242 -7.68 34.69 -17.68
CA ALA A 242 -6.25 34.77 -17.41
C ALA A 242 -5.88 36.07 -16.69
N ARG A 243 -5.28 35.98 -15.50
CA ARG A 243 -4.80 37.15 -14.74
C ARG A 243 -3.78 36.78 -13.66
N SER A 244 -2.98 37.77 -13.27
CA SER A 244 -2.10 37.70 -12.10
C SER A 244 -2.90 37.80 -10.80
N TYR A 245 -2.46 37.08 -9.77
CA TYR A 245 -2.89 37.29 -8.38
C TYR A 245 -2.02 38.30 -7.64
N ILE A 246 -0.88 38.67 -8.22
CA ILE A 246 0.03 39.67 -7.67
C ILE A 246 -0.37 41.06 -8.16
N ASP A 247 -0.59 41.96 -7.21
CA ASP A 247 -0.77 43.40 -7.40
C ASP A 247 0.16 44.15 -6.42
N ALA A 248 0.94 45.11 -6.94
CA ALA A 248 1.95 45.85 -6.17
C ALA A 248 2.85 44.98 -5.28
N GLY A 249 3.22 43.77 -5.75
CA GLY A 249 4.05 42.81 -5.02
C GLY A 249 3.33 42.00 -3.92
N LYS A 250 2.04 42.24 -3.70
CA LYS A 250 1.18 41.50 -2.76
C LYS A 250 0.27 40.56 -3.51
N MET A 251 0.00 39.38 -2.94
CA MET A 251 -0.92 38.40 -3.54
C MET A 251 -2.34 38.69 -3.05
N SER A 252 -3.04 39.62 -3.68
CA SER A 252 -4.41 40.04 -3.30
C SER A 252 -5.48 39.58 -4.29
N GLY A 253 -5.07 39.17 -5.49
CA GLY A 253 -6.00 38.73 -6.53
C GLY A 253 -6.52 37.32 -6.34
N GLY A 254 -6.07 36.57 -5.33
CA GLY A 254 -6.43 35.16 -5.11
C GLY A 254 -5.20 34.30 -4.87
N TYR A 255 -5.40 32.99 -4.80
CA TYR A 255 -4.33 32.01 -4.72
C TYR A 255 -4.80 30.71 -5.38
N ALA A 256 -3.84 29.86 -5.73
CA ALA A 256 -4.11 28.49 -6.06
C ALA A 256 -2.95 27.60 -5.61
N VAL A 257 -3.20 26.30 -5.50
CA VAL A 257 -2.25 25.32 -5.02
C VAL A 257 -2.19 24.18 -6.01
N LEU A 258 -0.98 23.80 -6.40
CA LEU A 258 -0.67 22.61 -7.18
C LEU A 258 -0.07 21.55 -6.25
N ALA A 259 -0.52 20.30 -6.37
CA ALA A 259 0.08 19.15 -5.71
C ALA A 259 0.38 18.03 -6.74
N TRP A 260 1.55 17.41 -6.67
CA TRP A 260 1.93 16.29 -7.55
C TRP A 260 2.69 15.23 -6.78
N PRO A 261 2.63 13.95 -7.20
CA PRO A 261 3.27 12.87 -6.47
C PRO A 261 4.79 13.02 -6.49
N ALA A 262 5.42 12.73 -5.35
CA ALA A 262 6.89 12.67 -5.26
C ALA A 262 7.48 11.62 -6.21
N LYS A 263 6.78 10.49 -6.37
CA LYS A 263 7.11 9.45 -7.35
C LYS A 263 5.84 8.87 -7.95
N TYR A 264 5.65 9.12 -9.24
CA TYR A 264 4.52 8.60 -10.00
C TYR A 264 4.43 7.07 -9.92
N GLY A 265 3.23 6.55 -9.66
CA GLY A 265 2.95 5.11 -9.55
C GLY A 265 3.45 4.47 -8.25
N ASP A 266 3.97 5.25 -7.31
CA ASP A 266 4.46 4.75 -6.01
C ASP A 266 3.92 5.56 -4.82
N THR A 267 4.03 6.89 -4.89
CA THR A 267 3.47 7.79 -3.87
C THR A 267 2.14 8.39 -4.28
N GLY A 268 1.80 8.34 -5.58
CA GLY A 268 0.55 8.81 -6.14
C GLY A 268 0.56 8.76 -7.67
N VAL A 269 -0.60 8.96 -8.27
CA VAL A 269 -0.83 8.98 -9.73
C VAL A 269 -1.27 10.38 -10.17
N MET A 270 -2.28 10.92 -9.50
CA MET A 270 -2.94 12.17 -9.83
C MET A 270 -2.12 13.39 -9.43
N THR A 271 -2.13 14.40 -10.29
CA THR A 271 -1.77 15.78 -9.95
C THR A 271 -3.04 16.55 -9.63
N PHE A 272 -3.04 17.32 -8.54
CA PHE A 272 -4.18 18.11 -8.08
C PHE A 272 -3.92 19.59 -8.22
N VAL A 273 -4.97 20.36 -8.53
CA VAL A 273 -4.94 21.81 -8.45
C VAL A 273 -6.21 22.35 -7.79
N ALA A 274 -6.06 23.26 -6.85
CA ALA A 274 -7.18 23.90 -6.16
C ALA A 274 -7.06 25.43 -6.21
N GLY A 275 -8.16 26.11 -6.51
CA GLY A 275 -8.25 27.57 -6.51
C GLY A 275 -8.82 28.09 -5.19
N SER A 276 -8.91 29.43 -5.07
CA SER A 276 -9.54 30.09 -3.92
C SER A 276 -11.05 29.86 -3.81
N ASP A 277 -11.68 29.23 -4.81
CA ASP A 277 -13.08 28.82 -4.81
C ASP A 277 -13.32 27.50 -4.07
N GLY A 278 -12.25 26.84 -3.58
CA GLY A 278 -12.32 25.59 -2.82
C GLY A 278 -12.56 24.36 -3.69
N LYS A 279 -12.59 24.50 -5.01
CA LYS A 279 -12.75 23.35 -5.92
C LYS A 279 -11.40 22.71 -6.20
N VAL A 280 -11.35 21.39 -6.12
CA VAL A 280 -10.16 20.60 -6.44
C VAL A 280 -10.36 19.94 -7.80
N TYR A 281 -9.36 20.04 -8.66
CA TYR A 281 -9.30 19.37 -9.95
C TYR A 281 -8.12 18.41 -9.96
N GLN A 282 -8.26 17.30 -10.66
CA GLN A 282 -7.24 16.27 -10.81
C GLN A 282 -6.91 16.00 -12.27
N ARG A 283 -5.69 15.55 -12.52
CA ARG A 283 -5.24 15.06 -13.82
C ARG A 283 -4.09 14.09 -13.67
N ASP A 284 -4.17 12.97 -14.37
CA ASP A 284 -3.04 12.06 -14.56
C ASP A 284 -2.15 12.55 -15.71
N PHE A 285 -0.87 12.82 -15.42
CA PHE A 285 0.16 13.16 -16.42
C PHE A 285 1.10 11.98 -16.73
N GLY A 286 0.80 10.80 -16.20
CA GLY A 286 1.62 9.61 -16.34
C GLY A 286 2.97 9.77 -15.64
N SER A 287 3.96 9.05 -16.16
CA SER A 287 5.37 9.18 -15.77
C SER A 287 5.94 10.60 -15.93
N GLN A 288 5.23 11.51 -16.62
CA GLN A 288 5.63 12.89 -16.81
C GLN A 288 5.17 13.84 -15.70
N SER A 289 4.45 13.38 -14.67
CA SER A 289 3.87 14.22 -13.60
C SER A 289 4.83 15.26 -13.02
N ALA A 290 6.05 14.87 -12.62
CA ALA A 290 7.03 15.82 -12.08
C ALA A 290 7.43 16.90 -13.11
N SER A 291 7.65 16.51 -14.37
CA SER A 291 8.01 17.45 -15.44
C SER A 291 6.85 18.37 -15.82
N ALA A 292 5.61 17.85 -15.82
CA ALA A 292 4.40 18.62 -16.08
C ALA A 292 4.17 19.65 -14.97
N ALA A 293 4.26 19.23 -13.70
CA ALA A 293 4.14 20.11 -12.54
C ALA A 293 5.21 21.22 -12.53
N ALA A 294 6.42 20.97 -13.03
CA ALA A 294 7.43 22.01 -13.20
C ALA A 294 7.00 23.11 -14.18
N ARG A 295 6.24 22.76 -15.22
CA ARG A 295 5.74 23.69 -16.26
C ARG A 295 4.43 24.39 -15.89
N ILE A 296 3.63 23.83 -14.98
CA ILE A 296 2.41 24.46 -14.50
C ILE A 296 2.78 25.68 -13.63
N LYS A 297 2.42 26.87 -14.11
CA LYS A 297 2.64 28.17 -13.43
C LYS A 297 1.35 28.88 -13.06
N THR A 298 0.22 28.47 -13.62
CA THR A 298 -1.08 29.12 -13.47
C THR A 298 -2.15 28.09 -13.12
N PHE A 299 -3.13 28.49 -12.32
CA PHE A 299 -4.37 27.73 -12.14
C PHE A 299 -5.18 27.78 -13.43
N ASP A 300 -5.25 26.67 -14.16
CA ASP A 300 -5.94 26.59 -15.44
C ASP A 300 -6.59 25.21 -15.63
N PRO A 301 -7.69 24.91 -14.89
CA PRO A 301 -8.39 23.63 -14.98
C PRO A 301 -9.19 23.51 -16.30
N GLY A 302 -8.47 23.51 -17.42
CA GLY A 302 -9.02 23.36 -18.77
C GLY A 302 -9.10 21.89 -19.24
N PRO A 303 -9.12 21.64 -20.56
CA PRO A 303 -9.24 20.29 -21.11
C PRO A 303 -8.25 19.27 -20.52
N GLY A 304 -8.80 18.14 -20.05
CA GLY A 304 -8.06 17.06 -19.40
C GLY A 304 -7.91 17.18 -17.88
N TRP A 305 -8.42 18.25 -17.27
CA TRP A 305 -8.64 18.31 -15.83
C TRP A 305 -10.07 17.86 -15.49
N GLU A 306 -10.21 17.09 -14.42
CA GLU A 306 -11.49 16.59 -13.93
C GLU A 306 -11.73 17.15 -12.53
N ALA A 307 -12.97 17.54 -12.22
CA ALA A 307 -13.30 17.96 -10.87
C ALA A 307 -13.31 16.74 -9.93
N VAL A 308 -12.66 16.86 -8.78
CA VAL A 308 -12.78 15.87 -7.70
C VAL A 308 -14.19 15.98 -7.12
N PRO A 309 -14.99 14.91 -7.09
CA PRO A 309 -16.36 14.97 -6.59
C PRO A 309 -16.38 15.20 -5.08
N ASP A 310 -17.35 15.98 -4.59
CA ASP A 310 -17.49 16.32 -3.16
C ASP A 310 -17.59 15.07 -2.26
N THR A 311 -18.14 13.96 -2.78
CA THR A 311 -18.20 12.68 -2.07
C THR A 311 -16.83 12.09 -1.74
N ALA A 312 -15.82 12.38 -2.56
CA ALA A 312 -14.42 12.00 -2.29
C ALA A 312 -13.75 12.94 -1.27
N LEU A 313 -14.36 14.09 -0.98
CA LEU A 313 -13.89 15.06 0.02
C LEU A 313 -14.46 14.78 1.42
N SER A 314 -15.54 14.01 1.51
CA SER A 314 -16.28 13.73 2.76
C SER A 314 -16.13 12.31 3.32
N ALA A 315 -15.40 11.42 2.64
CA ALA A 315 -15.19 10.06 3.11
C ALA A 315 -14.15 10.05 4.25
N GLN A 316 -14.64 10.02 5.50
CA GLN A 316 -13.89 9.71 6.73
C GLN A 316 -14.38 8.37 7.27
#